data_AF-A0A1K0H006-F1
#
_entry.id   AF-A0A1K0H006-F1
#
_cell.length_a   1.000
_cell.length_b   1.000
_cell.length_c   1.000
_cell.angle_alpha   90.00
_cell.angle_beta   90.00
_cell.angle_gamma   90.00
#
_symmetry.space_group_name_H-M   'P 1'
#
loop_
_entity.id
_entity.type
_entity.pdbx_description
1 polymer ?
#
loop_
_entity_poly.entity_id
_entity_poly.type
_entity_poly.pdbx_seq_one_letter_code
_entity_poly.pdbx_strand_id
1 'polypeptide(L)'
;MIMQTASARSTATPDTDVTIGVVLQGRLVQPLFQPIVDLSSQAVVGLEALARGPAGTALEFPDRLFAAARDAGRLGELDMLCSERALECAVAAPAPPPLLFVNAEPAALNQPLSPRLIELVQGGLPFREILEFTERALPAVPGSMMRIAAQAQDWGTGLALDDVGVDPMSLALLPVLEPEVIKLDMSLIRNPDTEHTRAVCAVVRSQARRTGAVVIAEGIETEADLATARMLGAMWGQGWLFGRPARLDQIDPRRYDAAGAHALRLPRPGFHRPTGTTYETAERHTAATAATPESISLALARLRDTAVAQDAAIVVASVPESRPELTVPLQELAGQARSVILLDHPDDELTAVVLGPGQGYALCTRGEHLVTLDDLPPVAAVTRILLNQLA
;
A
#
# COMPACT_ATOMS: atom_id res chain seq x y z
N MET A 1 60.56 -19.69 2.95
CA MET A 1 61.00 -19.77 4.36
C MET A 1 60.65 -18.41 4.98
N ILE A 2 59.42 -18.24 5.51
CA ILE A 2 59.09 -18.25 6.96
C ILE A 2 59.89 -17.14 7.69
N MET A 3 59.37 -16.10 8.38
CA MET A 3 58.09 -15.85 9.06
C MET A 3 57.90 -14.34 9.35
N GLN A 4 56.65 -13.95 9.60
CA GLN A 4 56.18 -12.67 10.16
C GLN A 4 56.75 -12.36 11.55
N THR A 5 56.81 -11.07 11.91
CA THR A 5 56.28 -10.61 13.21
C THR A 5 55.52 -9.29 13.02
N ALA A 6 54.29 -9.31 13.54
CA ALA A 6 53.25 -8.31 13.37
C ALA A 6 53.42 -7.15 14.36
N SER A 7 53.26 -5.93 13.86
CA SER A 7 53.01 -4.74 14.68
C SER A 7 51.55 -4.81 15.16
N ALA A 8 51.36 -4.88 16.48
CA ALA A 8 50.06 -4.80 17.11
C ALA A 8 49.40 -3.45 16.79
N ARG A 9 48.53 -3.43 15.78
CA ARG A 9 47.47 -2.41 15.69
C ARG A 9 46.40 -2.85 16.67
N SER A 10 46.20 -2.01 17.69
CA SER A 10 45.04 -2.05 18.56
C SER A 10 43.78 -2.14 17.70
N THR A 11 43.16 -3.33 17.69
CA THR A 11 41.80 -3.52 17.23
C THR A 11 40.91 -3.01 18.34
N ALA A 12 40.58 -1.73 18.31
CA ALA A 12 39.43 -1.24 19.03
C ALA A 12 38.21 -2.01 18.50
N THR A 13 37.63 -2.87 19.32
CA THR A 13 36.30 -3.42 19.12
C THR A 13 35.35 -2.24 18.94
N PRO A 14 34.46 -2.20 17.92
CA PRO A 14 33.47 -1.14 17.86
C PRO A 14 32.51 -1.33 19.03
N ASP A 15 32.69 -0.48 20.03
CA ASP A 15 31.78 -0.31 21.14
C ASP A 15 30.56 0.47 20.62
N THR A 16 29.37 -0.14 20.65
CA THR A 16 28.08 0.46 21.07
C THR A 16 26.89 -0.39 20.60
N ASP A 17 26.30 -1.15 21.52
CA ASP A 17 24.95 -1.74 21.38
C ASP A 17 23.90 -0.63 21.27
N VAL A 18 23.80 0.02 20.10
CA VAL A 18 22.70 0.94 19.82
C VAL A 18 21.43 0.12 19.71
N THR A 19 20.60 0.20 20.74
CA THR A 19 19.29 -0.46 20.77
C THR A 19 18.24 0.40 20.08
N ILE A 20 17.13 -0.21 19.66
CA ILE A 20 15.99 0.53 19.13
C ILE A 20 15.45 1.57 20.13
N GLY A 21 15.57 1.30 21.44
CA GLY A 21 15.21 2.25 22.49
C GLY A 21 15.98 3.56 22.40
N VAL A 22 17.30 3.46 22.19
CA VAL A 22 18.19 4.62 22.01
C VAL A 22 17.84 5.37 20.72
N VAL A 23 17.57 4.64 19.62
CA VAL A 23 17.18 5.25 18.33
C VAL A 23 15.89 6.07 18.49
N LEU A 24 14.87 5.50 19.12
CA LEU A 24 13.57 6.16 19.30
C LEU A 24 13.66 7.34 20.25
N GLN A 25 14.30 7.17 21.42
CA GLN A 25 14.45 8.25 22.40
C GLN A 25 15.29 9.41 21.87
N GLY A 26 16.35 9.11 21.12
CA GLY A 26 17.21 10.13 20.51
C GLY A 26 16.72 10.64 19.15
N ARG A 27 15.60 10.14 18.63
CA ARG A 27 15.11 10.41 17.26
C ARG A 27 16.20 10.21 16.18
N LEU A 28 17.02 9.17 16.33
CA LEU A 28 18.24 8.96 15.54
C LEU A 28 18.00 8.34 14.15
N VAL A 29 16.80 8.51 13.60
CA VAL A 29 16.48 8.15 12.23
C VAL A 29 16.84 9.31 11.31
N GLN A 30 17.61 9.00 10.27
CA GLN A 30 18.01 9.94 9.23
C GLN A 30 17.47 9.46 7.88
N PRO A 31 16.54 10.20 7.25
CA PRO A 31 16.06 9.84 5.92
C PRO A 31 17.16 10.13 4.89
N LEU A 32 17.33 9.19 3.97
CA LEU A 32 17.88 9.44 2.64
C LEU A 32 16.73 9.59 1.65
N PHE A 33 16.98 10.24 0.53
CA PHE A 33 15.98 10.53 -0.47
C PHE A 33 16.43 9.98 -1.81
N GLN A 34 15.55 9.25 -2.50
CA GLN A 34 15.82 8.73 -3.84
C GLN A 34 14.93 9.43 -4.88
N PRO A 35 15.50 9.95 -5.98
CA PRO A 35 14.72 10.60 -7.02
C PRO A 35 13.75 9.66 -7.75
N ILE A 36 12.52 10.11 -7.91
CA ILE A 36 11.52 9.58 -8.84
C ILE A 36 11.45 10.54 -10.02
N VAL A 37 11.60 10.03 -11.23
CA VAL A 37 11.68 10.85 -12.44
C VAL A 37 10.54 10.57 -13.41
N ASP A 38 10.17 11.58 -14.19
CA ASP A 38 9.40 11.37 -15.41
C ASP A 38 10.27 10.65 -16.44
N LEU A 39 9.80 9.51 -16.96
CA LEU A 39 10.62 8.69 -17.85
C LEU A 39 10.83 9.33 -19.22
N SER A 40 10.05 10.34 -19.62
CA SER A 40 10.22 11.03 -20.89
C SER A 40 11.25 12.15 -20.81
N SER A 41 11.20 12.97 -19.76
CA SER A 41 12.06 14.15 -19.58
C SER A 41 13.27 13.89 -18.69
N GLN A 42 13.25 12.82 -17.88
CA GLN A 42 14.19 12.52 -16.80
C GLN A 42 14.27 13.60 -15.71
N ALA A 43 13.30 14.53 -15.69
CA ALA A 43 13.15 15.49 -14.62
C ALA A 43 12.57 14.81 -13.36
N VAL A 44 12.97 15.29 -12.19
CA VAL A 44 12.59 14.72 -10.90
C VAL A 44 11.22 15.25 -10.51
N VAL A 45 10.22 14.38 -10.48
CA VAL A 45 8.85 14.73 -10.08
C VAL A 45 8.61 14.58 -8.58
N GLY A 46 9.43 13.77 -7.91
CA GLY A 46 9.31 13.52 -6.49
C GLY A 46 10.53 12.82 -5.90
N LEU A 47 10.52 12.67 -4.58
CA LEU A 47 11.52 11.92 -3.84
C LEU A 47 10.84 10.89 -2.97
N GLU A 48 11.42 9.70 -2.85
CA GLU A 48 11.04 8.74 -1.81
C GLU A 48 11.97 8.87 -0.62
N ALA A 49 11.40 8.94 0.59
CA ALA A 49 12.14 8.95 1.83
C ALA A 49 12.42 7.52 2.32
N LEU A 50 13.71 7.20 2.43
CA LEU A 50 14.23 5.90 2.82
C LEU A 50 14.93 6.02 4.17
N ALA A 51 14.35 5.42 5.20
CA ALA A 51 14.87 5.49 6.56
C ALA A 51 16.27 4.85 6.69
N ARG A 52 17.15 5.51 7.43
CA ARG A 52 18.41 4.94 7.93
C ARG A 52 18.49 5.17 9.44
N GLY A 53 18.96 4.16 10.16
CA GLY A 53 19.34 4.33 11.55
C GLY A 53 20.73 4.99 11.67
N PRO A 54 21.32 4.98 12.88
CA PRO A 54 22.61 5.62 13.11
C PRO A 54 23.73 5.00 12.26
N ALA A 55 24.48 5.84 11.55
CA ALA A 55 25.57 5.42 10.67
C ALA A 55 26.67 4.67 11.44
N GLY A 56 27.20 3.61 10.85
CA GLY A 56 28.24 2.76 11.43
C GLY A 56 27.73 1.76 12.47
N THR A 57 26.41 1.65 12.68
CA THR A 57 25.81 0.72 13.65
C THR A 57 25.14 -0.47 12.97
N ALA A 58 24.82 -1.51 13.75
CA ALA A 58 24.07 -2.67 13.25
C ALA A 58 22.65 -2.31 12.78
N LEU A 59 22.12 -1.15 13.21
CA LEU A 59 20.78 -0.65 12.88
C LEU A 59 20.79 0.41 11.78
N GLU A 60 21.91 0.63 11.07
CA GLU A 60 21.99 1.64 10.01
C GLU A 60 20.97 1.40 8.87
N PHE A 61 20.82 0.14 8.45
CA PHE A 61 19.97 -0.22 7.32
C PHE A 61 18.56 -0.62 7.76
N PRO A 62 17.53 -0.34 6.93
CA PRO A 62 16.13 -0.52 7.29
C PRO A 62 15.79 -1.95 7.71
N ASP A 63 16.28 -2.97 7.02
CA ASP A 63 15.97 -4.38 7.34
C ASP A 63 16.21 -4.73 8.82
N ARG A 64 17.40 -4.36 9.33
CA ARG A 64 17.76 -4.62 10.73
C ARG A 64 17.10 -3.66 11.70
N LEU A 65 16.93 -2.39 11.31
CA LEU A 65 16.26 -1.38 12.13
C LEU A 65 14.80 -1.76 12.40
N PHE A 66 14.06 -2.12 11.36
CA PHE A 66 12.65 -2.51 11.45
C PHE A 66 12.49 -3.89 12.10
N ALA A 67 13.41 -4.84 11.87
CA ALA A 67 13.44 -6.09 12.61
C ALA A 67 13.60 -5.87 14.12
N ALA A 68 14.57 -5.04 14.54
CA ALA A 68 14.79 -4.73 15.95
C ALA A 68 13.59 -4.02 16.58
N ALA A 69 12.90 -3.14 15.85
CA ALA A 69 11.67 -2.51 16.33
C ALA A 69 10.51 -3.49 16.46
N ARG A 70 10.38 -4.43 15.52
CA ARG A 70 9.38 -5.51 15.59
C ARG A 70 9.61 -6.41 16.80
N ASP A 71 10.85 -6.86 17.00
CA ASP A 71 11.23 -7.73 18.12
C ASP A 71 11.00 -7.04 19.48
N ALA A 72 11.13 -5.71 19.53
CA ALA A 72 10.84 -4.91 20.72
C ALA A 72 9.37 -4.50 20.86
N GLY A 73 8.49 -4.82 19.92
CA GLY A 73 7.08 -4.38 19.92
C GLY A 73 6.89 -2.87 19.69
N ARG A 74 7.89 -2.18 19.12
CA ARG A 74 7.92 -0.71 18.92
C ARG A 74 7.94 -0.31 17.44
N LEU A 75 7.44 -1.18 16.56
CA LEU A 75 7.43 -0.96 15.11
C LEU A 75 6.63 0.29 14.71
N GLY A 76 5.46 0.51 15.30
CA GLY A 76 4.66 1.71 15.00
C GLY A 76 5.30 3.01 15.47
N GLU A 77 6.03 3.00 16.59
CA GLU A 77 6.80 4.17 17.05
C GLU A 77 7.94 4.51 16.08
N LEU A 78 8.61 3.49 15.53
CA LEU A 78 9.65 3.69 14.52
C LEU A 78 9.06 4.23 13.22
N ASP A 79 7.94 3.68 12.76
CA ASP A 79 7.28 4.10 11.51
C ASP A 79 6.84 5.58 11.56
N MET A 80 6.20 5.98 12.67
CA MET A 80 5.85 7.39 12.92
C MET A 80 7.10 8.28 12.95
N LEU A 81 8.17 7.83 13.60
CA LEU A 81 9.44 8.58 13.61
C LEU A 81 10.02 8.72 12.20
N CYS A 82 10.01 7.67 11.38
CA CYS A 82 10.47 7.72 9.99
C CYS A 82 9.69 8.78 9.20
N SER A 83 8.36 8.78 9.32
CA SER A 83 7.48 9.75 8.66
C SER A 83 7.75 11.18 9.13
N GLU A 84 7.79 11.40 10.45
CA GLU A 84 8.11 12.72 11.01
C GLU A 84 9.46 13.24 10.54
N ARG A 85 10.51 12.40 10.56
CA ARG A 85 11.86 12.80 10.15
C ARG A 85 11.93 13.12 8.66
N ALA A 86 11.22 12.36 7.82
CA ALA A 86 11.11 12.62 6.39
C ALA A 86 10.47 13.99 6.12
N LEU A 87 9.30 14.25 6.72
CA LEU A 87 8.58 15.52 6.58
C LEU A 87 9.38 16.70 7.13
N GLU A 88 9.97 16.58 8.32
CA GLU A 88 10.80 17.62 8.93
C GLU A 88 11.98 18.00 8.04
N CYS A 89 12.68 17.01 7.47
CA CYS A 89 13.80 17.25 6.56
C CYS A 89 13.37 17.95 5.28
N ALA A 90 12.24 17.55 4.68
CA ALA A 90 11.74 18.15 3.45
C ALA A 90 11.17 19.56 3.66
N VAL A 91 10.49 19.82 4.79
CA VAL A 91 9.97 21.15 5.15
C VAL A 91 11.11 22.13 5.42
N ALA A 92 12.21 21.67 6.05
CA ALA A 92 13.38 22.51 6.32
C ALA A 92 14.26 22.76 5.08
N ALA A 93 13.95 22.13 3.94
CA ALA A 93 14.75 22.26 2.72
C ALA A 93 14.60 23.67 2.11
N PRO A 94 15.69 24.29 1.62
CA PRO A 94 15.61 25.57 0.91
C PRO A 94 14.73 25.51 -0.35
N ALA A 95 14.71 24.34 -0.99
CA ALA A 95 13.85 24.02 -2.13
C ALA A 95 13.22 22.65 -1.87
N PRO A 96 11.94 22.59 -1.44
CA PRO A 96 11.25 21.33 -1.21
C PRO A 96 11.00 20.59 -2.54
N PRO A 97 10.92 19.25 -2.52
CA PRO A 97 10.54 18.49 -3.71
C PRO A 97 9.06 18.73 -4.05
N PRO A 98 8.60 18.49 -5.29
CA PRO A 98 7.17 18.62 -5.61
C PRO A 98 6.30 17.56 -4.92
N LEU A 99 6.77 16.31 -4.93
CA LEU A 99 6.16 15.16 -4.25
C LEU A 99 7.15 14.54 -3.27
N LEU A 100 6.65 14.09 -2.12
CA LEU A 100 7.41 13.33 -1.16
C LEU A 100 6.68 12.03 -0.83
N PHE A 101 7.31 10.91 -1.13
CA PHE A 101 6.79 9.58 -0.86
C PHE A 101 7.32 9.07 0.49
N VAL A 102 6.42 8.57 1.32
CA VAL A 102 6.70 8.10 2.69
C VAL A 102 6.05 6.73 2.87
N ASN A 103 6.85 5.76 3.29
CA ASN A 103 6.39 4.41 3.58
C ASN A 103 5.51 4.36 4.84
N ALA A 104 4.46 3.53 4.81
CA ALA A 104 3.61 3.25 5.97
C ALA A 104 3.60 1.75 6.31
N GLU A 105 4.17 1.39 7.44
CA GLU A 105 4.14 0.00 7.91
C GLU A 105 2.75 -0.41 8.41
N PRO A 106 2.22 -1.58 7.99
CA PRO A 106 0.93 -2.09 8.44
C PRO A 106 0.75 -2.07 9.96
N ALA A 107 1.77 -2.49 10.72
CA ALA A 107 1.69 -2.55 12.17
C ALA A 107 1.51 -1.16 12.83
N ALA A 108 1.94 -0.08 12.17
CA ALA A 108 1.75 1.29 12.64
C ALA A 108 0.31 1.77 12.46
N LEU A 109 -0.44 1.19 11.53
CA LEU A 109 -1.77 1.66 11.17
C LEU A 109 -2.79 1.49 12.31
N ASN A 110 -2.54 0.56 13.24
CA ASN A 110 -3.36 0.35 14.44
C ASN A 110 -3.05 1.32 15.59
N GLN A 111 -2.04 2.17 15.45
CA GLN A 111 -1.63 3.10 16.50
C GLN A 111 -2.18 4.51 16.22
N PRO A 112 -2.52 5.29 17.26
CA PRO A 112 -2.82 6.69 17.07
C PRO A 112 -1.63 7.41 16.41
N LEU A 113 -1.92 8.23 15.39
CA LEU A 113 -0.91 9.06 14.76
C LEU A 113 -0.29 10.00 15.80
N SER A 114 1.02 10.25 15.67
CA SER A 114 1.71 11.13 16.59
C SER A 114 1.20 12.57 16.46
N PRO A 115 1.09 13.34 17.56
CA PRO A 115 0.68 14.74 17.49
C PRO A 115 1.58 15.58 16.58
N ARG A 116 2.87 15.23 16.51
CA ARG A 116 3.86 15.90 15.66
C ARG A 116 3.61 15.65 14.18
N LEU A 117 3.30 14.40 13.81
CA LEU A 117 2.98 14.06 12.42
C LEU A 117 1.69 14.77 11.98
N ILE A 118 0.67 14.77 12.84
CA ILE A 118 -0.59 15.50 12.60
C ILE A 118 -0.31 17.00 12.39
N GLU A 119 0.49 17.62 13.27
CA GLU A 119 0.87 19.03 13.16
C GLU A 119 1.59 19.33 11.83
N LEU A 120 2.52 18.47 11.41
CA LEU A 120 3.27 18.66 10.17
C LEU A 120 2.36 18.59 8.94
N VAL A 121 1.53 17.55 8.85
CA VAL A 121 0.67 17.32 7.68
C VAL A 121 -0.43 18.38 7.59
N GLN A 122 -1.07 18.71 8.73
CA GLN A 122 -2.13 19.73 8.77
C GLN A 122 -1.60 21.17 8.72
N GLY A 123 -0.32 21.38 9.02
CA GLY A 123 0.33 22.69 9.00
C GLY A 123 0.52 23.28 7.60
N GLY A 124 0.19 22.54 6.55
CA GLY A 124 0.31 22.95 5.16
C GLY A 124 1.72 22.68 4.61
N LEU A 125 1.93 21.43 4.18
CA LEU A 125 3.19 21.03 3.57
C LEU A 125 3.43 21.81 2.25
N PRO A 126 4.67 22.28 1.98
CA PRO A 126 5.00 22.99 0.74
C PRO A 126 5.14 22.04 -0.46
N PHE A 127 4.79 20.77 -0.28
CA PHE A 127 4.87 19.67 -1.24
C PHE A 127 3.66 18.76 -1.02
N ARG A 128 3.35 17.90 -1.99
CA ARG A 128 2.32 16.87 -1.79
C ARG A 128 2.96 15.61 -1.24
N GLU A 129 2.53 15.20 -0.05
CA GLU A 129 2.88 13.90 0.53
C GLU A 129 2.13 12.79 -0.20
N ILE A 130 2.81 11.66 -0.42
CA ILE A 130 2.25 10.41 -0.92
C ILE A 130 2.58 9.32 0.10
N LEU A 131 1.54 8.70 0.68
CA LEU A 131 1.69 7.61 1.62
C LEU A 131 1.74 6.27 0.86
N GLU A 132 2.79 5.50 1.05
CA GLU A 132 2.98 4.20 0.38
C GLU A 132 2.53 3.06 1.28
N PHE A 133 1.52 2.32 0.83
CA PHE A 133 1.10 1.07 1.44
C PHE A 133 1.72 -0.10 0.69
N THR A 134 2.03 -1.18 1.40
CA THR A 134 2.33 -2.48 0.79
C THR A 134 1.09 -3.37 0.80
N GLU A 135 1.10 -4.43 0.00
CA GLU A 135 0.06 -5.44 -0.06
C GLU A 135 -0.15 -6.20 1.26
N ARG A 136 0.86 -6.17 2.15
CA ARG A 136 0.80 -6.73 3.50
C ARG A 136 -0.15 -5.96 4.42
N ALA A 137 -0.54 -4.73 4.07
CA ALA A 137 -1.41 -3.89 4.90
C ALA A 137 -2.82 -4.46 5.09
N LEU A 138 -3.45 -4.89 4.00
CA LEU A 138 -4.84 -5.34 4.03
C LEU A 138 -5.04 -6.61 4.89
N PRO A 139 -4.27 -7.70 4.76
CA PRO A 139 -4.48 -8.89 5.60
C PRO A 139 -4.07 -8.66 7.07
N ALA A 140 -3.15 -7.73 7.34
CA ALA A 140 -2.68 -7.46 8.69
C ALA A 140 -3.65 -6.58 9.50
N VAL A 141 -4.17 -5.51 8.90
CA VAL A 141 -4.90 -4.43 9.59
C VAL A 141 -5.95 -3.77 8.70
N PRO A 142 -6.91 -4.53 8.16
CA PRO A 142 -7.78 -4.08 7.06
C PRO A 142 -8.55 -2.79 7.35
N GLY A 143 -9.15 -2.66 8.54
CA GLY A 143 -9.91 -1.46 8.89
C GLY A 143 -9.06 -0.24 9.18
N SER A 144 -7.93 -0.42 9.84
CA SER A 144 -6.97 0.67 10.06
C SER A 144 -6.38 1.21 8.76
N MET A 145 -6.08 0.33 7.80
CA MET A 145 -5.64 0.75 6.47
C MET A 145 -6.68 1.67 5.82
N MET A 146 -7.96 1.30 5.83
CA MET A 146 -9.02 2.12 5.25
C MET A 146 -9.20 3.46 5.97
N ARG A 147 -9.11 3.48 7.30
CA ARG A 147 -9.19 4.72 8.09
C ARG A 147 -8.04 5.67 7.81
N ILE A 148 -6.81 5.15 7.70
CA ILE A 148 -5.64 5.98 7.42
C ILE A 148 -5.68 6.46 5.98
N ALA A 149 -6.08 5.62 5.02
CA ALA A 149 -6.33 6.05 3.64
C ALA A 149 -7.36 7.19 3.58
N ALA A 150 -8.47 7.08 4.32
CA ALA A 150 -9.47 8.14 4.43
C ALA A 150 -8.89 9.42 5.03
N GLN A 151 -8.18 9.30 6.15
CA GLN A 151 -7.62 10.43 6.87
C GLN A 151 -6.55 11.17 6.05
N ALA A 152 -5.69 10.42 5.36
CA ALA A 152 -4.66 10.95 4.48
C ALA A 152 -5.29 11.75 3.31
N GLN A 153 -6.29 11.18 2.64
CA GLN A 153 -6.98 11.85 1.53
C GLN A 153 -7.69 13.13 1.99
N ASP A 154 -8.28 13.14 3.19
CA ASP A 154 -8.90 14.34 3.77
C ASP A 154 -7.87 15.45 4.08
N TRP A 155 -6.61 15.09 4.34
CA TRP A 155 -5.50 16.03 4.52
C TRP A 155 -4.81 16.45 3.22
N GLY A 156 -5.24 15.92 2.08
CA GLY A 156 -4.60 16.18 0.79
C GLY A 156 -3.34 15.35 0.53
N THR A 157 -3.10 14.30 1.33
CA THR A 157 -2.05 13.30 1.11
C THR A 157 -2.54 12.27 0.08
N GLY A 158 -1.73 12.03 -0.95
CA GLY A 158 -1.97 11.00 -1.95
C GLY A 158 -1.63 9.61 -1.42
N LEU A 159 -2.08 8.57 -2.11
CA LEU A 159 -1.83 7.17 -1.77
C LEU A 159 -1.07 6.50 -2.90
N ALA A 160 -0.11 5.65 -2.54
CA ALA A 160 0.54 4.70 -3.42
C ALA A 160 0.31 3.27 -2.93
N LEU A 161 0.25 2.34 -3.87
CA LEU A 161 0.45 0.92 -3.56
C LEU A 161 1.81 0.48 -4.10
N ASP A 162 2.65 -0.01 -3.19
CA ASP A 162 4.01 -0.46 -3.43
C ASP A 162 4.11 -1.95 -3.74
N ASP A 163 5.26 -2.38 -4.25
CA ASP A 163 5.60 -3.79 -4.55
C ASP A 163 4.55 -4.52 -5.42
N VAL A 164 3.85 -3.79 -6.31
CA VAL A 164 2.76 -4.37 -7.09
C VAL A 164 3.30 -5.40 -8.08
N GLY A 165 2.73 -6.61 -7.99
CA GLY A 165 3.10 -7.76 -8.79
C GLY A 165 4.04 -8.74 -8.12
N VAL A 166 4.53 -8.51 -6.89
CA VAL A 166 5.24 -9.54 -6.12
C VAL A 166 4.25 -10.58 -5.59
N ASP A 167 3.23 -10.11 -4.87
CA ASP A 167 2.13 -10.94 -4.39
C ASP A 167 0.83 -10.59 -5.14
N PRO A 168 0.06 -11.58 -5.62
CA PRO A 168 -1.25 -11.36 -6.23
C PRO A 168 -2.25 -10.54 -5.38
N MET A 169 -2.11 -10.53 -4.05
CA MET A 169 -2.86 -9.68 -3.12
C MET A 169 -2.77 -8.18 -3.47
N SER A 170 -1.62 -7.73 -3.98
CA SER A 170 -1.43 -6.34 -4.43
C SER A 170 -2.47 -5.94 -5.49
N LEU A 171 -2.76 -6.83 -6.44
CA LEU A 171 -3.71 -6.57 -7.52
C LEU A 171 -5.16 -6.53 -7.03
N ALA A 172 -5.51 -7.35 -6.04
CA ALA A 172 -6.83 -7.39 -5.45
C ALA A 172 -7.12 -6.14 -4.58
N LEU A 173 -6.07 -5.49 -4.06
CA LEU A 173 -6.15 -4.26 -3.27
C LEU A 173 -6.36 -3.00 -4.12
N LEU A 174 -5.84 -2.97 -5.35
CA LEU A 174 -5.97 -1.84 -6.28
C LEU A 174 -7.39 -1.27 -6.43
N PRO A 175 -8.46 -2.07 -6.64
CA PRO A 175 -9.82 -1.54 -6.78
C PRO A 175 -10.42 -1.05 -5.46
N VAL A 176 -9.93 -1.54 -4.32
CA VAL A 176 -10.39 -1.14 -2.97
C VAL A 176 -9.75 0.18 -2.57
N LEU A 177 -8.42 0.27 -2.70
CA LEU A 177 -7.64 1.45 -2.34
C LEU A 177 -7.71 2.54 -3.41
N GLU A 178 -7.84 2.17 -4.69
CA GLU A 178 -7.75 3.08 -5.84
C GLU A 178 -6.70 4.19 -5.65
N PRO A 179 -5.41 3.84 -5.50
CA PRO A 179 -4.38 4.82 -5.17
C PRO A 179 -4.17 5.83 -6.31
N GLU A 180 -3.52 6.96 -6.00
CA GLU A 180 -3.04 7.89 -7.02
C GLU A 180 -1.81 7.35 -7.75
N VAL A 181 -1.03 6.50 -7.08
CA VAL A 181 0.20 5.88 -7.63
C VAL A 181 0.17 4.36 -7.50
N ILE A 182 0.66 3.68 -8.53
CA ILE A 182 0.91 2.23 -8.52
C ILE A 182 2.41 2.02 -8.81
N LYS A 183 3.15 1.42 -7.87
CA LYS A 183 4.59 1.16 -8.03
C LYS A 183 4.78 -0.31 -8.41
N LEU A 184 5.34 -0.54 -9.59
CA LEU A 184 5.68 -1.86 -10.11
C LEU A 184 7.03 -2.30 -9.54
N ASP A 185 7.03 -3.45 -8.87
CA ASP A 185 8.26 -4.02 -8.33
C ASP A 185 9.30 -4.32 -9.42
N MET A 186 10.57 -4.21 -9.05
CA MET A 186 11.71 -4.44 -9.92
C MET A 186 11.69 -5.85 -10.54
N SER A 187 11.15 -6.87 -9.87
CA SER A 187 11.09 -8.23 -10.42
C SER A 187 10.35 -8.32 -11.77
N LEU A 188 9.35 -7.45 -11.99
CA LEU A 188 8.62 -7.37 -13.27
C LEU A 188 9.48 -6.78 -14.38
N ILE A 189 10.33 -5.82 -14.04
CA ILE A 189 11.30 -5.23 -14.98
C ILE A 189 12.40 -6.24 -15.33
N ARG A 190 12.83 -7.04 -14.35
CA ARG A 190 13.83 -8.11 -14.54
C ARG A 190 13.30 -9.29 -15.34
N ASN A 191 11.98 -9.53 -15.32
CA ASN A 191 11.33 -10.68 -15.95
C ASN A 191 10.14 -10.27 -16.85
N PRO A 192 10.34 -9.44 -17.89
CA PRO A 192 9.24 -8.82 -18.63
C PRO A 192 8.43 -9.81 -19.49
N ASP A 193 9.04 -10.93 -19.90
CA ASP A 193 8.45 -11.89 -20.83
C ASP A 193 7.63 -13.00 -20.16
N THR A 194 7.47 -12.97 -18.84
CA THR A 194 6.68 -13.98 -18.13
C THR A 194 5.18 -13.78 -18.30
N GLU A 195 4.40 -14.85 -18.18
CA GLU A 195 2.94 -14.77 -18.17
C GLU A 195 2.43 -13.93 -16.99
N HIS A 196 3.07 -14.10 -15.82
CA HIS A 196 2.82 -13.31 -14.62
C HIS A 196 2.95 -11.81 -14.89
N THR A 197 4.09 -11.36 -15.43
CA THR A 197 4.32 -9.93 -15.73
C THR A 197 3.26 -9.39 -16.70
N ARG A 198 2.90 -10.16 -17.73
CA ARG A 198 1.83 -9.77 -18.67
C ARG A 198 0.48 -9.63 -17.98
N ALA A 199 0.12 -10.55 -17.10
CA ALA A 199 -1.14 -10.53 -16.35
C ALA A 199 -1.21 -9.34 -15.39
N VAL A 200 -0.18 -9.12 -14.57
CA VAL A 200 -0.06 -7.95 -13.67
C VAL A 200 -0.20 -6.66 -14.47
N CYS A 201 0.56 -6.51 -15.57
CA CYS A 201 0.51 -5.30 -16.38
C CYS A 201 -0.86 -5.07 -17.03
N ALA A 202 -1.59 -6.13 -17.39
CA ALA A 202 -2.95 -5.99 -17.91
C ALA A 202 -3.90 -5.40 -16.86
N VAL A 203 -3.84 -5.91 -15.63
CA VAL A 203 -4.65 -5.40 -14.51
C VAL A 203 -4.26 -3.97 -14.16
N VAL A 204 -2.96 -3.68 -14.00
CA VAL A 204 -2.46 -2.34 -13.65
C VAL A 204 -2.83 -1.32 -14.73
N ARG A 205 -2.66 -1.63 -16.02
CA ARG A 205 -3.08 -0.72 -17.10
C ARG A 205 -4.59 -0.48 -17.11
N SER A 206 -5.38 -1.52 -16.87
CA SER A 206 -6.84 -1.37 -16.77
C SER A 206 -7.23 -0.44 -15.62
N GLN A 207 -6.59 -0.65 -14.45
CA GLN A 207 -6.80 0.19 -13.27
C GLN A 207 -6.37 1.63 -13.51
N ALA A 208 -5.14 1.87 -13.97
CA ALA A 208 -4.61 3.20 -14.25
C ALA A 208 -5.46 3.96 -15.27
N ARG A 209 -5.95 3.31 -16.33
CA ARG A 209 -6.87 3.92 -17.30
C ARG A 209 -8.21 4.31 -16.67
N ARG A 210 -8.74 3.49 -15.76
CA ARG A 210 -10.02 3.74 -15.09
C ARG A 210 -9.93 4.85 -14.04
N THR A 211 -8.87 4.86 -13.25
CA THR A 211 -8.75 5.76 -12.09
C THR A 211 -7.91 7.00 -12.37
N GLY A 212 -7.11 7.00 -13.43
CA GLY A 212 -6.10 8.03 -13.68
C GLY A 212 -4.86 7.89 -12.79
N ALA A 213 -4.63 6.70 -12.20
CA ALA A 213 -3.42 6.45 -11.41
C ALA A 213 -2.15 6.50 -12.27
N VAL A 214 -1.08 7.06 -11.71
CA VAL A 214 0.25 7.08 -12.32
C VAL A 214 0.99 5.79 -11.99
N VAL A 215 1.63 5.19 -12.99
CA VAL A 215 2.45 3.98 -12.81
C VAL A 215 3.92 4.36 -12.70
N ILE A 216 4.57 3.92 -11.63
CA ILE A 216 6.02 3.99 -11.39
C ILE A 216 6.61 2.61 -11.61
N ALA A 217 7.78 2.50 -12.23
CA ALA A 217 8.57 1.27 -12.23
C ALA A 217 9.85 1.44 -11.42
N GLU A 218 10.13 0.48 -10.54
CA GLU A 218 11.22 0.55 -9.58
C GLU A 218 12.46 -0.27 -9.97
N GLY A 219 13.61 0.11 -9.43
CA GLY A 219 14.85 -0.63 -9.64
C GLY A 219 15.42 -0.50 -11.07
N ILE A 220 15.17 0.62 -11.75
CA ILE A 220 15.75 0.90 -13.06
C ILE A 220 17.26 1.21 -12.90
N GLU A 221 18.11 0.31 -13.40
CA GLU A 221 19.58 0.45 -13.28
C GLU A 221 20.27 0.62 -14.62
N THR A 222 19.65 0.16 -15.70
CA THR A 222 20.21 0.19 -17.06
C THR A 222 19.24 0.82 -18.06
N GLU A 223 19.74 1.24 -19.21
CA GLU A 223 18.90 1.71 -20.33
C GLU A 223 17.94 0.62 -20.84
N ALA A 224 18.31 -0.65 -20.72
CA ALA A 224 17.43 -1.78 -21.03
C ALA A 224 16.25 -1.84 -20.06
N ASP A 225 16.49 -1.64 -18.77
CA ASP A 225 15.44 -1.56 -17.75
C ASP A 225 14.49 -0.40 -18.02
N LEU A 226 15.04 0.76 -18.41
CA LEU A 226 14.26 1.93 -18.77
C LEU A 226 13.34 1.65 -19.98
N ALA A 227 13.87 0.98 -21.00
CA ALA A 227 13.06 0.55 -22.15
C ALA A 227 11.94 -0.40 -21.72
N THR A 228 12.24 -1.36 -20.85
CA THR A 228 11.26 -2.28 -20.28
C THR A 228 10.20 -1.54 -19.45
N ALA A 229 10.59 -0.65 -18.53
CA ALA A 229 9.67 0.15 -17.71
C ALA A 229 8.64 0.91 -18.57
N ARG A 230 9.10 1.58 -19.63
CA ARG A 230 8.22 2.26 -20.59
C ARG A 230 7.28 1.28 -21.30
N MET A 231 7.76 0.10 -21.68
CA MET A 231 6.94 -0.95 -22.30
C MET A 231 5.84 -1.48 -21.38
N LEU A 232 6.13 -1.60 -20.08
CA LEU A 232 5.15 -2.00 -19.06
C LEU A 232 4.10 -0.90 -18.80
N GLY A 233 4.30 0.30 -19.34
CA GLY A 233 3.37 1.42 -19.26
C GLY A 233 3.66 2.39 -18.11
N ALA A 234 4.86 2.32 -17.53
CA ALA A 234 5.27 3.27 -16.50
C ALA A 234 5.48 4.66 -17.10
N MET A 235 4.88 5.67 -16.43
CA MET A 235 5.07 7.08 -16.77
C MET A 235 6.29 7.62 -16.04
N TRP A 236 6.44 7.23 -14.78
CA TRP A 236 7.55 7.60 -13.93
C TRP A 236 8.40 6.38 -13.59
N GLY A 237 9.61 6.61 -13.06
CA GLY A 237 10.44 5.53 -12.61
C GLY A 237 11.46 5.95 -11.58
N GLN A 238 12.01 4.93 -10.92
CA GLN A 238 12.95 5.07 -9.84
C GLN A 238 14.04 4.01 -9.96
N GLY A 239 15.27 4.37 -9.64
CA GLY A 239 16.38 3.43 -9.65
C GLY A 239 17.73 4.12 -9.77
N TRP A 240 18.80 3.32 -9.67
CA TRP A 240 20.16 3.85 -9.63
C TRP A 240 20.61 4.52 -10.93
N LEU A 241 19.91 4.28 -12.05
CA LEU A 241 20.13 5.01 -13.30
C LEU A 241 19.90 6.53 -13.12
N PHE A 242 18.96 6.92 -12.24
CA PHE A 242 18.55 8.32 -12.05
C PHE A 242 19.14 8.99 -10.81
N GLY A 243 19.51 8.17 -9.83
CA GLY A 243 20.13 8.59 -8.58
C GLY A 243 20.06 7.49 -7.52
N ARG A 244 21.12 7.37 -6.72
CA ARG A 244 21.10 6.57 -5.50
C ARG A 244 20.43 7.35 -4.37
N PRO A 245 19.90 6.67 -3.33
CA PRO A 245 19.49 7.34 -2.10
C PRO A 245 20.61 8.23 -1.55
N ALA A 246 20.31 9.50 -1.32
CA ALA A 246 21.27 10.50 -0.90
C ALA A 246 20.64 11.46 0.13
N ARG A 247 21.46 12.26 0.80
CA ARG A 247 20.92 13.34 1.64
C ARG A 247 20.24 14.38 0.76
N LEU A 248 19.24 15.07 1.29
CA LEU A 248 18.46 16.04 0.51
C LEU A 248 19.33 17.19 -0.05
N ASP A 249 20.36 17.61 0.70
CA ASP A 249 21.34 18.63 0.28
C ASP A 249 22.26 18.19 -0.87
N GLN A 250 22.25 16.91 -1.24
CA GLN A 250 23.01 16.33 -2.35
C GLN A 250 22.17 16.17 -3.61
N ILE A 251 20.86 16.43 -3.56
CA ILE A 251 19.96 16.34 -4.71
C ILE A 251 19.82 17.72 -5.32
N ASP A 252 20.13 17.86 -6.61
CA ASP A 252 20.03 19.15 -7.31
C ASP A 252 18.56 19.57 -7.52
N PRO A 253 18.06 20.61 -6.83
CA PRO A 253 16.67 21.03 -6.94
C PRO A 253 16.32 21.61 -8.30
N ARG A 254 17.31 21.97 -9.14
CA ARG A 254 17.07 22.43 -10.53
C ARG A 254 16.56 21.29 -11.42
N ARG A 255 16.68 20.05 -10.98
CA ARG A 255 16.09 18.89 -11.67
C ARG A 255 14.60 18.72 -11.35
N TYR A 256 14.05 19.43 -10.36
CA TYR A 256 12.65 19.27 -9.97
C TYR A 256 11.72 19.78 -11.07
N ASP A 257 10.71 18.97 -11.40
CA ASP A 257 9.63 19.32 -12.31
C ASP A 257 8.30 19.31 -11.56
N ALA A 258 7.96 20.48 -11.02
CA ALA A 258 6.67 20.69 -10.38
C ALA A 258 5.51 20.50 -11.37
N ALA A 259 5.67 20.82 -12.65
CA ALA A 259 4.60 20.66 -13.64
C ALA A 259 4.32 19.17 -13.90
N GLY A 260 5.37 18.35 -14.02
CA GLY A 260 5.26 16.90 -14.12
C GLY A 260 4.52 16.28 -12.92
N ALA A 261 4.75 16.78 -11.71
CA ALA A 261 4.01 16.34 -10.52
C ALA A 261 2.50 16.63 -10.58
N HIS A 262 2.04 17.61 -11.38
CA HIS A 262 0.60 17.86 -11.59
C HIS A 262 -0.09 16.79 -12.44
N ALA A 263 0.67 15.89 -13.10
CA ALA A 263 0.08 14.72 -13.74
C ALA A 263 -0.59 13.78 -12.73
N LEU A 264 -0.19 13.86 -11.46
CA LEU A 264 -0.85 13.12 -10.39
C LEU A 264 -2.21 13.74 -10.08
N ARG A 265 -3.26 12.92 -10.28
CA ARG A 265 -4.62 13.31 -9.90
C ARG A 265 -4.70 13.74 -8.44
N LEU A 266 -5.67 14.60 -8.14
CA LEU A 266 -5.88 15.09 -6.77
C LEU A 266 -6.41 13.97 -5.86
N PRO A 267 -6.09 14.02 -4.56
CA PRO A 267 -6.78 13.24 -3.53
C PRO A 267 -8.29 13.45 -3.57
N ARG A 268 -9.03 12.46 -3.09
CA ARG A 268 -10.49 12.39 -3.05
C ARG A 268 -10.97 12.30 -1.60
N PRO A 269 -11.06 13.44 -0.88
CA PRO A 269 -11.64 13.48 0.46
C PRO A 269 -13.00 12.78 0.51
N GLY A 270 -13.24 12.00 1.56
CA GLY A 270 -14.46 11.22 1.75
C GLY A 270 -14.61 9.95 0.89
N PHE A 271 -13.76 9.68 -0.11
CA PHE A 271 -13.89 8.46 -0.95
C PHE A 271 -13.80 7.16 -0.15
N HIS A 272 -12.92 7.14 0.86
CA HIS A 272 -12.73 6.00 1.75
C HIS A 272 -13.59 6.04 3.01
N ARG A 273 -14.50 7.03 3.13
CA ARG A 273 -15.50 7.13 4.20
C ARG A 273 -16.88 6.78 3.65
N PRO A 274 -17.17 5.48 3.46
CA PRO A 274 -18.43 5.10 2.86
C PRO A 274 -19.61 5.50 3.75
N THR A 275 -20.73 5.82 3.10
CA THR A 275 -22.00 6.16 3.76
C THR A 275 -23.07 5.13 3.40
N GLY A 276 -23.83 4.66 4.39
CA GLY A 276 -24.88 3.65 4.23
C GLY A 276 -24.35 2.23 4.37
N THR A 277 -25.21 1.25 4.06
CA THR A 277 -24.91 -0.17 4.24
C THR A 277 -24.31 -0.81 2.98
N THR A 278 -23.78 -2.03 3.12
CA THR A 278 -23.31 -2.84 1.99
C THR A 278 -24.45 -3.14 1.02
N TYR A 279 -25.63 -3.49 1.55
CA TYR A 279 -26.81 -3.74 0.74
C TYR A 279 -27.25 -2.50 -0.06
N GLU A 280 -27.35 -1.34 0.57
CA GLU A 280 -27.76 -0.08 -0.10
C GLU A 280 -26.78 0.36 -1.19
N THR A 281 -25.50 0.02 -1.01
CA THR A 281 -24.47 0.30 -2.01
C THR A 281 -24.56 -0.66 -3.18
N ALA A 282 -24.91 -1.93 -2.93
CA ALA A 282 -25.13 -2.90 -3.98
C ALA A 282 -26.41 -2.61 -4.78
N GLU A 283 -27.52 -2.29 -4.11
CA GLU A 283 -28.83 -2.02 -4.73
C GLU A 283 -28.80 -0.82 -5.70
N ARG A 284 -27.91 0.15 -5.46
CA ARG A 284 -27.69 1.28 -6.37
C ARG A 284 -27.12 0.88 -7.74
N HIS A 285 -26.52 -0.31 -7.85
CA HIS A 285 -25.89 -0.78 -9.07
C HIS A 285 -26.68 -1.91 -9.75
N THR A 286 -27.30 -2.79 -8.97
CA THR A 286 -28.06 -3.94 -9.49
C THR A 286 -29.37 -4.11 -8.73
N ALA A 287 -30.45 -4.40 -9.46
CA ALA A 287 -31.77 -4.61 -8.87
C ALA A 287 -31.80 -5.82 -7.93
N ALA A 288 -32.51 -5.68 -6.81
CA ALA A 288 -32.71 -6.76 -5.86
C ALA A 288 -33.62 -7.86 -6.42
N THR A 289 -33.35 -9.09 -6.00
CA THR A 289 -34.16 -10.29 -6.24
C THR A 289 -34.61 -10.87 -4.90
N ALA A 290 -35.50 -11.88 -4.93
CA ALA A 290 -35.94 -12.54 -3.71
C ALA A 290 -34.83 -13.42 -3.12
N ALA A 291 -34.54 -13.27 -1.82
CA ALA A 291 -33.55 -14.04 -1.08
C ALA A 291 -34.12 -15.39 -0.61
N THR A 292 -34.41 -16.29 -1.55
CA THR A 292 -34.78 -17.68 -1.23
C THR A 292 -33.54 -18.52 -0.88
N PRO A 293 -33.68 -19.64 -0.12
CA PRO A 293 -32.56 -20.54 0.16
C PRO A 293 -31.80 -20.99 -1.10
N GLU A 294 -32.50 -21.22 -2.21
CA GLU A 294 -31.92 -21.61 -3.49
C GLU A 294 -31.09 -20.46 -4.10
N SER A 295 -31.64 -19.24 -4.10
CA SER A 295 -30.95 -18.07 -4.65
C SER A 295 -29.66 -17.73 -3.89
N ILE A 296 -29.69 -17.83 -2.56
CA ILE A 296 -28.53 -17.61 -1.69
C ILE A 296 -27.50 -18.71 -1.93
N SER A 297 -27.92 -19.97 -2.01
CA SER A 297 -27.03 -21.10 -2.29
C SER A 297 -26.32 -20.95 -3.64
N LEU A 298 -27.04 -20.50 -4.67
CA LEU A 298 -26.46 -20.22 -5.98
C LEU A 298 -25.44 -19.08 -5.93
N ALA A 299 -25.75 -18.00 -5.22
CA ALA A 299 -24.83 -16.87 -5.05
C ALA A 299 -23.54 -17.28 -4.30
N LEU A 300 -23.67 -18.06 -3.22
CA LEU A 300 -22.53 -18.59 -2.48
C LEU A 300 -21.69 -19.56 -3.33
N ALA A 301 -22.32 -20.41 -4.15
CA ALA A 301 -21.60 -21.28 -5.08
C ALA A 301 -20.78 -20.47 -6.09
N ARG A 302 -21.36 -19.42 -6.67
CA ARG A 302 -20.65 -18.51 -7.59
C ARG A 302 -19.50 -17.79 -6.91
N LEU A 303 -19.69 -17.34 -5.66
CA LEU A 303 -18.61 -16.74 -4.86
C LEU A 303 -17.46 -17.71 -4.66
N ARG A 304 -17.74 -18.98 -4.33
CA ARG A 304 -16.74 -20.04 -4.19
C ARG A 304 -15.98 -20.30 -5.49
N ASP A 305 -16.70 -20.48 -6.59
CA ASP A 305 -16.09 -20.76 -7.89
C ASP A 305 -15.17 -19.61 -8.32
N THR A 306 -15.56 -18.38 -8.01
CA THR A 306 -14.76 -17.17 -8.24
C THR A 306 -13.51 -17.16 -7.36
N ALA A 307 -13.61 -17.55 -6.08
CA ALA A 307 -12.46 -17.63 -5.17
C ALA A 307 -11.41 -18.65 -5.64
N VAL A 308 -11.86 -19.83 -6.11
CA VAL A 308 -10.96 -20.89 -6.60
C VAL A 308 -10.26 -20.50 -7.91
N ALA A 309 -10.95 -19.83 -8.82
CA ALA A 309 -10.42 -19.52 -10.14
C ALA A 309 -9.28 -18.49 -10.15
N GLN A 310 -9.15 -17.69 -9.09
CA GLN A 310 -8.36 -16.45 -9.15
C GLN A 310 -6.96 -16.52 -8.56
N ASP A 311 -6.58 -17.64 -7.92
CA ASP A 311 -5.25 -17.91 -7.34
C ASP A 311 -4.71 -16.83 -6.36
N ALA A 312 -5.54 -15.82 -6.05
CA ALA A 312 -5.20 -14.52 -5.48
C ALA A 312 -6.39 -13.94 -4.68
N ALA A 313 -7.35 -14.78 -4.32
CA ALA A 313 -8.63 -14.34 -3.80
C ALA A 313 -8.51 -13.81 -2.36
N ILE A 314 -9.09 -12.64 -2.16
CA ILE A 314 -9.46 -12.09 -0.85
C ILE A 314 -10.94 -12.33 -0.68
N VAL A 315 -11.33 -13.03 0.39
CA VAL A 315 -12.73 -13.13 0.78
C VAL A 315 -12.96 -12.23 1.99
N VAL A 316 -13.94 -11.33 1.91
CA VAL A 316 -14.39 -10.51 3.03
C VAL A 316 -15.87 -10.80 3.25
N ALA A 317 -16.25 -11.23 4.44
CA ALA A 317 -17.64 -11.57 4.73
C ALA A 317 -18.08 -11.10 6.11
N SER A 318 -19.33 -10.64 6.20
CA SER A 318 -20.05 -10.31 7.43
C SER A 318 -21.31 -11.18 7.46
N VAL A 319 -21.47 -11.99 8.51
CA VAL A 319 -22.57 -12.95 8.65
C VAL A 319 -23.44 -12.54 9.85
N PRO A 320 -24.75 -12.32 9.67
CA PRO A 320 -25.60 -11.84 10.76
C PRO A 320 -25.86 -12.96 11.76
N GLU A 321 -26.05 -12.61 13.04
CA GLU A 321 -26.39 -13.57 14.10
C GLU A 321 -27.67 -14.36 13.80
N SER A 322 -28.55 -13.80 12.98
CA SER A 322 -29.79 -14.43 12.53
C SER A 322 -29.59 -15.56 11.51
N ARG A 323 -28.38 -15.72 10.94
CA ARG A 323 -28.05 -16.77 9.94
C ARG A 323 -26.73 -17.48 10.23
N PRO A 324 -26.54 -18.08 11.42
CA PRO A 324 -25.28 -18.73 11.81
C PRO A 324 -24.95 -19.96 10.95
N GLU A 325 -25.93 -20.55 10.27
CA GLU A 325 -25.75 -21.67 9.35
C GLU A 325 -24.87 -21.33 8.13
N LEU A 326 -24.72 -20.04 7.80
CA LEU A 326 -23.91 -19.58 6.66
C LEU A 326 -22.44 -19.35 7.03
N THR A 327 -22.11 -19.30 8.32
CA THR A 327 -20.73 -19.09 8.80
C THR A 327 -19.81 -20.22 8.37
N VAL A 328 -20.23 -21.48 8.53
CA VAL A 328 -19.40 -22.65 8.20
C VAL A 328 -19.08 -22.72 6.69
N PRO A 329 -20.07 -22.63 5.77
CA PRO A 329 -19.79 -22.57 4.34
C PRO A 329 -18.81 -21.45 3.94
N LEU A 330 -18.87 -20.29 4.59
CA LEU A 330 -17.96 -19.17 4.33
C LEU A 330 -16.56 -19.42 4.93
N GLN A 331 -16.47 -20.08 6.09
CA GLN A 331 -15.19 -20.52 6.67
C GLN A 331 -14.50 -21.58 5.80
N GLU A 332 -15.25 -22.49 5.17
CA GLU A 332 -14.69 -23.48 4.25
C GLU A 332 -14.02 -22.83 3.03
N LEU A 333 -14.44 -21.62 2.65
CA LEU A 333 -13.74 -20.82 1.62
C LEU A 333 -12.35 -20.38 2.06
N ALA A 334 -12.07 -20.33 3.36
CA ALA A 334 -10.73 -20.02 3.88
C ALA A 334 -9.69 -21.09 3.54
N GLY A 335 -10.11 -22.31 3.23
CA GLY A 335 -9.21 -23.33 2.68
C GLY A 335 -8.84 -23.12 1.20
N GLN A 336 -9.53 -22.21 0.50
CA GLN A 336 -9.43 -22.03 -0.96
C GLN A 336 -8.96 -20.62 -1.36
N ALA A 337 -9.12 -19.63 -0.49
CA ALA A 337 -8.66 -18.25 -0.70
C ALA A 337 -7.31 -18.00 -0.04
N ARG A 338 -6.52 -17.05 -0.56
CA ARG A 338 -5.23 -16.67 0.03
C ARG A 338 -5.40 -15.89 1.33
N SER A 339 -6.46 -15.10 1.42
CA SER A 339 -6.79 -14.33 2.62
C SER A 339 -8.30 -14.32 2.81
N VAL A 340 -8.73 -14.62 4.03
CA VAL A 340 -10.14 -14.52 4.41
C VAL A 340 -10.25 -13.64 5.65
N ILE A 341 -11.09 -12.62 5.53
CA ILE A 341 -11.41 -11.66 6.57
C ILE A 341 -12.89 -11.87 6.91
N LEU A 342 -13.15 -12.52 8.03
CA LEU A 342 -14.49 -12.70 8.56
C LEU A 342 -14.77 -11.63 9.61
N LEU A 343 -15.93 -11.00 9.49
CA LEU A 343 -16.38 -9.90 10.33
C LEU A 343 -17.54 -10.37 11.21
N ASP A 344 -17.45 -10.07 12.50
CA ASP A 344 -18.58 -10.17 13.41
C ASP A 344 -19.50 -8.95 13.18
N HIS A 345 -20.79 -9.20 13.04
CA HIS A 345 -21.71 -8.23 12.44
C HIS A 345 -22.25 -7.17 13.42
N PRO A 346 -22.38 -5.88 12.99
CA PRO A 346 -23.18 -4.84 13.67
C PRO A 346 -24.64 -4.65 13.19
N ASP A 347 -25.10 -5.33 12.11
CA ASP A 347 -26.42 -5.16 11.48
C ASP A 347 -27.00 -6.54 11.02
N ASP A 348 -28.24 -6.59 10.53
CA ASP A 348 -28.93 -7.82 10.08
C ASP A 348 -28.68 -8.18 8.58
N GLU A 349 -27.51 -7.81 8.01
CA GLU A 349 -27.22 -7.87 6.56
C GLU A 349 -26.10 -8.85 6.12
N LEU A 350 -26.42 -10.08 5.73
CA LEU A 350 -25.39 -10.96 5.14
C LEU A 350 -24.70 -10.31 3.94
N THR A 351 -23.38 -10.16 4.02
CA THR A 351 -22.55 -9.70 2.91
C THR A 351 -21.35 -10.60 2.76
N ALA A 352 -21.09 -11.07 1.55
CA ALA A 352 -19.87 -11.79 1.24
C ALA A 352 -19.30 -11.30 -0.09
N VAL A 353 -18.01 -11.02 -0.10
CA VAL A 353 -17.28 -10.49 -1.25
C VAL A 353 -16.06 -11.34 -1.51
N VAL A 354 -15.78 -11.60 -2.78
CA VAL A 354 -14.50 -12.10 -3.26
C VAL A 354 -13.90 -11.08 -4.22
N LEU A 355 -12.62 -10.77 -4.01
CA LEU A 355 -11.82 -9.91 -4.88
C LEU A 355 -10.60 -10.66 -5.35
N GLY A 356 -10.23 -10.46 -6.61
CA GLY A 356 -8.94 -10.86 -7.13
C GLY A 356 -8.47 -9.96 -8.26
N PRO A 357 -7.45 -10.40 -9.01
CA PRO A 357 -6.79 -9.59 -10.04
C PRO A 357 -7.74 -9.19 -11.16
N GLY A 358 -8.26 -7.96 -11.09
CA GLY A 358 -9.10 -7.36 -12.13
C GLY A 358 -10.55 -7.85 -12.18
N GLN A 359 -11.02 -8.61 -11.19
CA GLN A 359 -12.38 -9.16 -11.13
C GLN A 359 -12.82 -9.37 -9.68
N GLY A 360 -14.12 -9.44 -9.46
CA GLY A 360 -14.69 -9.64 -8.13
C GLY A 360 -16.16 -10.01 -8.20
N TYR A 361 -16.67 -10.54 -7.10
CA TYR A 361 -18.08 -10.88 -6.96
C TYR A 361 -18.53 -10.55 -5.54
N ALA A 362 -19.73 -10.00 -5.40
CA ALA A 362 -20.35 -9.72 -4.11
C ALA A 362 -21.78 -10.25 -4.07
N LEU A 363 -22.20 -10.72 -2.90
CA LEU A 363 -23.60 -10.90 -2.57
C LEU A 363 -23.92 -10.13 -1.28
N CYS A 364 -25.07 -9.46 -1.27
CA CYS A 364 -25.59 -8.71 -0.13
C CYS A 364 -27.06 -9.10 0.08
N THR A 365 -27.49 -9.34 1.31
CA THR A 365 -28.89 -9.59 1.63
C THR A 365 -29.38 -8.70 2.74
N ARG A 366 -30.65 -8.29 2.66
CA ARG A 366 -31.37 -7.57 3.72
C ARG A 366 -32.81 -8.06 3.76
N GLY A 367 -33.21 -8.70 4.85
CA GLY A 367 -34.52 -9.36 4.95
C GLY A 367 -34.73 -10.41 3.86
N GLU A 368 -35.78 -10.25 3.05
CA GLU A 368 -36.13 -11.15 1.94
C GLU A 368 -35.52 -10.74 0.59
N HIS A 369 -34.56 -9.82 0.59
CA HIS A 369 -33.96 -9.31 -0.65
C HIS A 369 -32.48 -9.67 -0.78
N LEU A 370 -32.09 -10.03 -2.00
CA LEU A 370 -30.73 -10.41 -2.39
C LEU A 370 -30.26 -9.53 -3.56
N VAL A 371 -29.06 -8.98 -3.45
CA VAL A 371 -28.36 -8.29 -4.54
C VAL A 371 -27.04 -9.00 -4.78
N THR A 372 -26.68 -9.20 -6.06
CA THR A 372 -25.38 -9.73 -6.47
C THR A 372 -24.69 -8.79 -7.45
N LEU A 373 -23.37 -8.66 -7.33
CA LEU A 373 -22.53 -7.82 -8.18
C LEU A 373 -21.41 -8.67 -8.77
N ASP A 374 -21.07 -8.47 -10.04
CA ASP A 374 -19.93 -9.09 -10.73
C ASP A 374 -19.00 -8.07 -11.41
N ASP A 375 -19.32 -6.78 -11.30
CA ASP A 375 -18.47 -5.68 -11.72
C ASP A 375 -17.56 -5.20 -10.59
N LEU A 376 -16.26 -5.05 -10.89
CA LEU A 376 -15.24 -4.73 -9.90
C LEU A 376 -15.47 -3.41 -9.14
N PRO A 377 -15.86 -2.27 -9.76
CA PRO A 377 -16.02 -1.02 -9.02
C PRO A 377 -17.14 -1.07 -7.96
N PRO A 378 -18.37 -1.56 -8.28
CA PRO A 378 -19.40 -1.85 -7.28
C PRO A 378 -18.94 -2.81 -6.19
N VAL A 379 -18.30 -3.92 -6.56
CA VAL A 379 -17.80 -4.92 -5.60
C VAL A 379 -16.81 -4.28 -4.63
N ALA A 380 -15.85 -3.51 -5.13
CA ALA A 380 -14.87 -2.83 -4.29
C ALA A 380 -15.48 -1.73 -3.41
N ALA A 381 -16.56 -1.08 -3.83
CA ALA A 381 -17.29 -0.14 -2.98
C ALA A 381 -17.94 -0.85 -1.79
N VAL A 382 -18.56 -2.01 -2.02
CA VAL A 382 -19.08 -2.88 -0.96
C VAL A 382 -17.95 -3.34 -0.04
N THR A 383 -16.81 -3.76 -0.60
CA THR A 383 -15.64 -4.15 0.21
C THR A 383 -15.14 -3.00 1.10
N ARG A 384 -15.05 -1.77 0.59
CA ARG A 384 -14.64 -0.61 1.39
C ARG A 384 -15.55 -0.40 2.60
N ILE A 385 -16.85 -0.66 2.47
CA ILE A 385 -17.80 -0.57 3.61
C ILE A 385 -17.46 -1.63 4.66
N LEU A 386 -17.35 -2.89 4.25
CA LEU A 386 -17.01 -3.99 5.15
C LEU A 386 -15.69 -3.73 5.90
N LEU A 387 -14.65 -3.31 5.18
CA LEU A 387 -13.36 -3.06 5.78
C LEU A 387 -13.39 -1.89 6.77
N ASN A 388 -14.19 -0.83 6.52
CA ASN A 388 -14.33 0.28 7.47
C ASN A 388 -15.05 -0.11 8.77
N GLN A 389 -15.77 -1.23 8.82
CA GLN A 389 -16.44 -1.72 10.04
C GLN A 389 -15.47 -2.39 11.02
N LEU A 390 -14.28 -2.78 10.56
CA LEU A 390 -13.22 -3.34 11.41
C LEU A 390 -12.58 -2.23 12.24
N ALA A 391 -12.95 -2.12 13.52
CA ALA A 391 -12.29 -1.24 14.47
C ALA A 391 -10.82 -1.61 14.67
#